data_AF-A0A1Y5PFG9-F1
#
_entry.id   AF-A0A1Y5PFG9-F1
#
_cell.length_a   1.000
_cell.length_b   1.000
_cell.length_c   1.000
_cell.angle_alpha   90.00
_cell.angle_beta   90.00
_cell.angle_gamma   90.00
#
_symmetry.space_group_name_H-M   'P 1'
#
loop_
_entity.id
_entity.type
_entity.pdbx_description
1 polymer ?
#
loop_
_entity_poly.entity_id
_entity_poly.type
_entity_poly.pdbx_seq_one_letter_code
_entity_poly.pdbx_strand_id
1 'polypeptide(L)'
;MGLSADDIARLDARAREVGRRLHWEMHFQTDDDPAFAGVTAGARHVFIMGPARLSDLTRESVEAILDALAAGTRRIVDGDGVPHLI
;
A
#
# COMPACT_ATOMS: atom_id res chain seq x y z
N MET A 1 1.92 19.24 3.14
CA MET A 1 1.31 19.09 1.80
C MET A 1 1.06 17.60 1.61
N GLY A 2 -0.12 17.21 1.15
CA GLY A 2 -0.43 15.81 0.86
C GLY A 2 0.26 15.29 -0.41
N LEU A 3 0.03 14.02 -0.73
CA LEU A 3 0.57 13.39 -1.93
C LEU A 3 0.05 14.04 -3.22
N SER A 4 0.94 14.26 -4.19
CA SER A 4 0.57 14.69 -5.54
C SER A 4 0.14 13.50 -6.40
N ALA A 5 -0.51 13.74 -7.53
CA ALA A 5 -0.87 12.68 -8.47
C ALA A 5 0.37 11.87 -8.97
N ASP A 6 1.53 12.53 -9.16
CA ASP A 6 2.79 11.85 -9.52
C ASP A 6 3.28 10.94 -8.38
N ASP A 7 3.15 11.39 -7.13
CA ASP A 7 3.52 10.59 -5.96
C ASP A 7 2.63 9.35 -5.86
N ILE A 8 1.32 9.50 -6.05
CA ILE A 8 0.36 8.39 -6.05
C ILE A 8 0.73 7.36 -7.13
N ALA A 9 1.00 7.82 -8.36
CA ALA A 9 1.38 6.93 -9.46
C ALA A 9 2.71 6.21 -9.21
N ARG A 10 3.70 6.89 -8.61
CA ARG A 10 4.98 6.27 -8.22
C ARG A 10 4.81 5.23 -7.11
N LEU A 11 4.03 5.56 -6.09
CA LEU A 11 3.73 4.65 -4.99
C LEU A 11 2.98 3.42 -5.47
N ASP A 12 2.04 3.57 -6.39
CA ASP A 12 1.31 2.43 -6.98
C ASP A 12 2.25 1.53 -7.80
N ALA A 13 3.10 2.11 -8.65
CA ALA A 13 4.11 1.34 -9.38
C ALA A 13 5.05 0.58 -8.44
N ARG A 14 5.46 1.21 -7.34
CA ARG A 14 6.31 0.57 -6.31
C ARG A 14 5.56 -0.53 -5.56
N ALA A 15 4.31 -0.31 -5.18
CA ALA A 15 3.47 -1.32 -4.54
C ALA A 15 3.32 -2.56 -5.43
N ARG A 16 3.06 -2.38 -6.72
CA ARG A 16 3.01 -3.49 -7.70
C ARG A 16 4.34 -4.21 -7.83
N GLU A 17 5.47 -3.51 -7.80
CA GLU A 17 6.79 -4.14 -7.84
C GLU A 17 7.04 -5.01 -6.61
N VAL A 18 6.79 -4.48 -5.41
CA VAL A 18 6.94 -5.22 -4.15
C VAL A 18 5.97 -6.40 -4.11
N GLY A 19 4.71 -6.19 -4.50
CA GLY A 19 3.70 -7.24 -4.59
C GLY A 19 4.14 -8.38 -5.50
N ARG A 20 4.66 -8.09 -6.69
CA ARG A 20 5.20 -9.12 -7.59
C ARG A 20 6.31 -9.95 -6.95
N ARG A 21 7.20 -9.33 -6.17
CA ARG A 21 8.28 -10.05 -5.44
C ARG A 21 7.72 -10.94 -4.32
N LEU A 22 6.62 -10.53 -3.71
CA LEU A 22 5.98 -11.24 -2.60
C LEU A 22 4.84 -12.17 -3.05
N HIS A 23 4.60 -12.30 -4.36
CA HIS A 23 3.45 -13.01 -4.94
C HIS A 23 2.09 -12.49 -4.48
N TRP A 24 2.00 -11.19 -4.19
CA TRP A 24 0.78 -10.47 -3.85
C TRP A 24 0.40 -9.49 -4.95
N GLU A 25 -0.89 -9.41 -5.28
CA GLU A 25 -1.41 -8.29 -6.05
C GLU A 25 -1.50 -7.08 -5.11
N MET A 26 -0.72 -6.04 -5.35
CA MET A 26 -0.63 -4.87 -4.46
C MET A 26 -0.76 -3.57 -5.24
N HIS A 27 -1.48 -2.61 -4.67
CA HIS A 27 -1.75 -1.31 -5.28
C HIS A 27 -1.71 -0.20 -4.25
N PHE A 28 -1.33 1.00 -4.67
CA PHE A 28 -1.56 2.22 -3.88
C PHE A 28 -2.71 3.00 -4.54
N GLN A 29 -3.83 3.11 -3.84
CA GLN A 29 -5.04 3.71 -4.39
C GLN A 29 -5.77 4.53 -3.36
N THR A 30 -6.59 5.47 -3.85
CA THR A 30 -7.58 6.17 -3.04
C THR A 30 -8.77 5.25 -2.77
N ASP A 31 -9.44 5.48 -1.64
CA ASP A 31 -10.74 4.86 -1.36
C ASP A 31 -11.85 5.52 -2.21
N ASP A 32 -13.13 5.18 -1.95
CA ASP A 32 -14.29 5.81 -2.60
C ASP A 32 -14.29 7.33 -2.36
N ASP A 33 -13.78 7.75 -1.20
CA ASP A 33 -13.44 9.13 -0.90
C ASP A 33 -11.98 9.43 -1.26
N PRO A 34 -11.71 10.35 -2.21
CA PRO A 34 -10.36 10.66 -2.67
C PRO A 34 -9.49 11.37 -1.62
N ALA A 35 -10.08 11.76 -0.48
CA ALA A 35 -9.31 12.28 0.64
C ALA A 35 -8.65 11.15 1.45
N PHE A 36 -8.93 9.87 1.18
CA PHE A 36 -8.29 8.74 1.83
C PHE A 36 -7.55 7.86 0.82
N ALA A 37 -6.38 7.36 1.21
CA ALA A 37 -5.58 6.45 0.40
C ALA A 37 -4.82 5.46 1.26
N GLY A 38 -4.25 4.45 0.61
CA GLY A 38 -3.47 3.43 1.29
C GLY A 38 -2.92 2.37 0.35
N VAL A 39 -2.20 1.41 0.93
CA VAL A 39 -1.71 0.22 0.21
C VAL A 39 -2.73 -0.89 0.40
N THR A 40 -3.13 -1.47 -0.71
CA THR A 40 -4.02 -2.63 -0.76
C THR A 40 -3.26 -3.89 -1.16
N ALA A 41 -3.78 -5.05 -0.76
CA ALA A 41 -3.27 -6.35 -1.17
C ALA A 41 -4.39 -7.36 -1.49
N GLY A 42 -4.05 -8.30 -2.36
CA GLY A 42 -4.91 -9.41 -2.79
C GLY A 42 -5.98 -9.00 -3.80
N ALA A 43 -6.65 -10.00 -4.39
CA ALA A 43 -7.66 -9.82 -5.44
C ALA A 43 -8.89 -8.99 -5.00
N ARG A 44 -9.05 -8.76 -3.69
CA ARG A 44 -10.12 -7.95 -3.11
C ARG A 44 -9.67 -6.52 -2.79
N HIS A 45 -8.43 -6.16 -3.11
CA HIS A 45 -7.83 -4.86 -2.80
C HIS A 45 -8.06 -4.44 -1.34
N VAL A 46 -7.77 -5.35 -0.39
CA VAL A 46 -7.94 -5.07 1.04
C VAL A 46 -6.83 -4.15 1.51
N PHE A 47 -7.16 -3.07 2.21
CA PHE A 47 -6.17 -2.16 2.77
C PHE A 47 -5.33 -2.86 3.84
N ILE A 48 -4.04 -3.00 3.56
CA ILE A 48 -3.03 -3.51 4.49
C ILE A 48 -2.28 -2.36 5.17
N MET A 49 -2.37 -1.15 4.62
CA MET A 49 -1.93 0.10 5.20
C MET A 49 -2.98 1.18 4.87
N GLY A 50 -3.50 1.84 5.90
CA GLY A 50 -4.64 2.75 5.73
C GLY A 50 -5.98 2.00 5.74
N PRO A 51 -7.08 2.62 5.25
CA PRO A 51 -7.11 3.93 4.58
C PRO A 51 -6.79 5.06 5.57
N ALA A 52 -5.88 5.95 5.17
CA ALA A 52 -5.52 7.15 5.92
C ALA A 52 -5.75 8.38 5.06
N ARG A 53 -5.94 9.55 5.69
CA ARG A 53 -6.12 10.80 4.95
C ARG A 53 -4.90 11.06 4.06
N LEU A 54 -5.12 11.41 2.80
CA LEU A 54 -4.08 11.70 1.82
C LEU A 54 -3.17 12.85 2.27
N SER A 55 -3.73 13.80 3.02
CA SER A 55 -3.01 14.92 3.64
C SER A 55 -2.07 14.51 4.79
N ASP A 56 -2.37 13.38 5.43
CA ASP A 56 -1.60 12.81 6.54
C ASP A 56 -0.58 11.76 6.03
N LEU A 57 -0.72 11.31 4.79
CA LEU A 57 0.24 10.43 4.13
C LEU A 57 1.40 11.22 3.54
N THR A 58 2.60 10.69 3.74
CA THR A 58 3.80 11.14 3.04
C THR A 58 4.32 10.01 2.17
N ARG A 59 4.96 10.39 1.05
CA ARG A 59 5.58 9.42 0.14
C ARG A 59 6.59 8.55 0.89
N GLU A 60 7.41 9.19 1.72
CA GLU A 60 8.46 8.54 2.51
C GLU A 60 7.90 7.51 3.50
N SER A 61 6.77 7.81 4.16
CA SER A 61 6.13 6.86 5.07
C SER A 61 5.60 5.62 4.34
N VAL A 62 5.01 5.79 3.15
CA VAL A 62 4.53 4.66 2.35
C VAL A 62 5.69 3.86 1.77
N GLU A 63 6.72 4.53 1.24
CA GLU A 63 7.94 3.88 0.74
C GLU A 63 8.62 3.05 1.84
N ALA A 64 8.72 3.56 3.06
CA ALA A 64 9.32 2.84 4.19
C ALA A 64 8.59 1.51 4.50
N ILE A 65 7.25 1.48 4.38
CA ILE A 65 6.48 0.24 4.56
C ILE A 65 6.73 -0.74 3.40
N LEU A 66 6.75 -0.24 2.16
CA LEU A 66 7.02 -1.06 0.98
C LEU A 66 8.44 -1.63 1.01
N ASP A 67 9.42 -0.88 1.48
CA ASP A 67 10.79 -1.36 1.67
C ASP A 67 10.90 -2.38 2.80
N ALA A 68 10.19 -2.19 3.93
CA ALA A 68 10.13 -3.19 4.99
C ALA A 68 9.49 -4.51 4.53
N LEU A 69 8.49 -4.44 3.65
CA LEU A 69 7.88 -5.60 3.00
C LEU A 69 8.87 -6.28 2.05
N ALA A 70 9.55 -5.51 1.19
CA ALA A 70 10.54 -6.03 0.26
C ALA A 70 11.75 -6.67 0.97
N ALA A 71 12.16 -6.13 2.11
CA ALA A 71 13.20 -6.68 2.97
C ALA A 71 12.74 -7.90 3.80
N GLY A 72 11.44 -8.20 3.81
CA GLY A 72 10.86 -9.28 4.60
C GLY A 72 10.83 -9.02 6.12
N THR A 73 11.12 -7.78 6.54
CA THR A 73 11.02 -7.32 7.93
C THR A 73 9.57 -7.15 8.36
N ARG A 74 8.69 -6.79 7.42
CA ARG A 74 7.23 -6.92 7.55
C ARG A 74 6.74 -7.98 6.59
N ARG A 75 5.62 -8.63 6.94
CA ARG A 75 5.01 -9.66 6.07
C ARG A 75 3.52 -9.43 5.94
N ILE A 76 3.00 -9.76 4.75
CA ILE A 76 1.57 -9.87 4.52
C ILE A 76 1.19 -11.32 4.84
N VAL A 77 0.24 -11.50 5.74
CA VAL A 77 -0.36 -12.80 6.05
C VAL A 77 -1.82 -12.79 5.65
N ASP A 78 -2.28 -13.88 5.04
CA ASP A 78 -3.70 -14.09 4.72
C ASP A 78 -4.35 -14.83 5.89
N GLY A 79 -5.25 -14.16 6.61
CA GLY A 79 -6.10 -14.80 7.59
C GLY A 79 -7.52 -14.84 7.06
N ASP A 80 -8.01 -16.03 6.66
CA ASP A 80 -9.38 -16.21 6.18
C ASP A 80 -9.72 -15.32 4.96
N GLY A 81 -8.78 -15.14 4.02
CA GLY A 81 -8.97 -14.29 2.84
C GLY A 81 -8.87 -12.79 3.11
N VAL A 82 -8.39 -12.40 4.30
CA VAL A 82 -8.14 -11.00 4.67
C VAL A 82 -6.64 -10.79 4.88
N PRO A 83 -5.93 -10.21 3.90
CA PRO A 83 -4.51 -9.91 4.06
C PRO A 83 -4.31 -8.78 5.08
N HIS A 84 -3.31 -8.93 5.93
CA HIS A 84 -2.91 -7.92 6.90
C HIS A 84 -1.39 -7.94 7.15
N LEU A 85 -0.85 -6.83 7.63
CA LEU A 85 0.57 -6.70 7.98
C LEU A 85 0.86 -7.24 9.38
N ILE A 86 1.97 -7.96 9.52
CA ILE A 86 2.61 -8.31 10.78
C ILE A 86 4.07 -7.85 10.83
#